data_AF-M5EG36-F1
#
_entry.id   AF-M5EG36-F1
#
_cell.length_a   1.000
_cell.length_b   1.000
_cell.length_c   1.000
_cell.angle_alpha   90.00
_cell.angle_beta   90.00
_cell.angle_gamma   90.00
#
_symmetry.space_group_name_H-M   'P 1'
#
loop_
_entity.id
_entity.type
_entity.pdbx_description
1 polymer ?
#
loop_
_entity_poly.entity_id
_entity_poly.type
_entity_poly.pdbx_seq_one_letter_code
_entity_poly.pdbx_strand_id
1 'polypeptide(L)'
;MHFDLFNAADPTFKALASDHNTPAVKPLRISPWLAMSAMQKAIRRGDIALATRAAATLLKSDPARLWKRLAGIVFEDIGLASVGTIRLVMTATAGKAFRREFGGEWAVASLLISRMCTAPKCRATDDLLLAVSYHHELEALRDDLAGQSIAEHLSRVEGRAALLGASLAALHVSGARWTRQVEGQTADPKSLFAAMRSAGVEQEIVNLSEQGWKRTREALPILLPLVSLARPTGMLPVTDDEFPKVVIGRSGLPTYCLDAFSWEGKAALSLFLKRDTETGRWLRKYVSAQRRLPVLAGGLFRVEGGLVRQRVEWPCAMTLRWLADSGYHGIKLTDPAAFLDMVRGDLPKLNEVRHDVR
;
A
#
# COMPACT_ATOMS: atom_id res chain seq x y z
N MET A 1 -25.94 -8.91 16.22
CA MET A 1 -24.88 -9.84 16.66
C MET A 1 -23.54 -9.14 16.53
N HIS A 2 -22.84 -8.94 17.65
CA HIS A 2 -21.42 -8.57 17.62
C HIS A 2 -20.67 -9.83 17.16
N PHE A 3 -20.23 -9.88 15.91
CA PHE A 3 -19.25 -10.89 15.51
C PHE A 3 -17.93 -10.48 16.16
N ASP A 4 -17.56 -11.19 17.21
CA ASP A 4 -16.25 -11.11 17.81
C ASP A 4 -15.27 -11.72 16.80
N LEU A 5 -14.86 -10.89 15.84
CA LEU A 5 -13.87 -11.24 14.84
C LEU A 5 -12.58 -11.50 15.62
N PHE A 6 -12.34 -12.79 15.84
CA PHE A 6 -11.21 -13.36 16.56
C PHE A 6 -11.33 -13.25 18.08
N ASN A 7 -12.04 -14.22 18.68
CA ASN A 7 -11.61 -14.68 19.99
C ASN A 7 -10.20 -15.29 19.85
N ALA A 8 -9.44 -15.38 20.93
CA ALA A 8 -8.11 -16.00 20.95
C ALA A 8 -8.07 -17.49 20.53
N ALA A 9 -9.18 -18.05 20.03
CA ALA A 9 -9.32 -19.45 19.65
C ALA A 9 -9.29 -19.73 18.14
N ASP A 10 -8.86 -18.80 17.27
CA ASP A 10 -8.54 -19.16 15.87
C ASP A 10 -7.39 -20.19 15.86
N PRO A 11 -7.66 -21.47 15.56
CA PRO A 11 -6.66 -22.52 15.67
C PRO A 11 -5.54 -22.35 14.64
N THR A 12 -5.79 -21.58 13.57
CA THR A 12 -4.83 -21.33 12.51
C THR A 12 -3.63 -20.56 13.03
N PHE A 13 -3.85 -19.51 13.84
CA PHE A 13 -2.74 -18.72 14.38
C PHE A 13 -1.86 -19.58 15.30
N LYS A 14 -2.49 -20.40 16.14
CA LYS A 14 -1.79 -21.30 17.07
C LYS A 14 -0.91 -22.30 16.33
N ALA A 15 -1.45 -22.99 15.33
CA ALA A 15 -0.67 -23.93 14.52
C ALA A 15 0.53 -23.24 13.86
N LEU A 16 0.31 -22.09 13.22
CA LEU A 16 1.37 -21.33 12.55
C LEU A 16 2.43 -20.82 13.54
N ALA A 17 2.03 -20.41 14.75
CA ALA A 17 2.95 -19.95 15.78
C ALA A 17 3.76 -21.09 16.39
N SER A 18 3.15 -22.28 16.58
CA SER A 18 3.84 -23.46 17.09
C SER A 18 4.93 -23.97 16.15
N ASP A 19 4.69 -23.89 14.84
CA ASP A 19 5.66 -24.34 13.82
C ASP A 19 6.74 -23.26 13.50
N HIS A 20 6.57 -22.03 14.01
CA HIS A 20 7.44 -20.92 13.65
C HIS A 20 8.70 -20.84 14.52
N ASN A 21 9.84 -21.14 13.92
CA ASN A 21 11.13 -20.90 14.55
C ASN A 21 11.46 -19.40 14.56
N THR A 22 11.43 -18.78 15.74
CA THR A 22 11.69 -17.35 15.90
C THR A 22 13.17 -17.04 15.60
N PRO A 23 13.47 -16.25 14.54
CA PRO A 23 14.85 -16.05 14.12
C PRO A 23 15.60 -15.10 15.06
N ALA A 24 16.86 -15.44 15.36
CA ALA A 24 17.80 -14.50 15.95
C ALA A 24 18.29 -13.54 14.85
N VAL A 25 18.00 -12.24 14.98
CA VAL A 25 18.39 -11.26 13.97
C VAL A 25 19.08 -10.05 14.59
N LYS A 26 20.07 -9.51 13.87
CA LYS A 26 20.72 -8.25 14.20
C LYS A 26 19.97 -7.10 13.53
N PRO A 27 19.39 -6.15 14.30
CA PRO A 27 18.78 -4.94 13.75
C PRO A 27 19.74 -4.16 12.84
N LEU A 28 19.18 -3.45 11.88
CA LEU A 28 19.88 -2.51 10.99
C LEU A 28 20.25 -1.25 11.79
N ARG A 29 21.39 -0.64 11.43
CA ARG A 29 21.85 0.63 12.02
C ARG A 29 21.37 1.80 11.15
N ILE A 30 20.06 1.99 11.07
CA ILE A 30 19.41 2.98 10.20
C ILE A 30 18.28 3.69 10.92
N SER A 31 17.78 4.79 10.35
CA SER A 31 16.64 5.51 10.89
C SER A 31 15.35 4.66 10.87
N PRO A 32 14.38 4.93 11.77
CA PRO A 32 13.07 4.26 11.73
C PRO A 32 12.33 4.50 10.40
N TRP A 33 12.53 5.64 9.75
CA TRP A 33 11.92 5.95 8.45
C TRP A 33 12.48 5.05 7.34
N LEU A 34 13.80 4.88 7.29
CA LEU A 34 14.44 3.99 6.33
C LEU A 34 14.12 2.52 6.63
N ALA A 35 14.06 2.12 7.91
CA ALA A 35 13.63 0.77 8.29
C ALA A 35 12.20 0.46 7.84
N MET A 36 11.27 1.41 7.97
CA MET A 36 9.90 1.27 7.46
C MET A 36 9.85 1.12 5.94
N SER A 37 10.58 1.96 5.21
CA SER A 37 10.70 1.86 3.74
C SER A 37 11.29 0.51 3.31
N ALA A 38 12.39 0.09 3.95
CA ALA A 38 13.07 -1.17 3.66
C ALA A 38 12.18 -2.38 3.94
N MET A 39 11.52 -2.42 5.11
CA MET A 39 10.63 -3.51 5.50
C MET A 39 9.53 -3.72 4.46
N GLN A 40 8.83 -2.66 4.07
CA GLN A 40 7.72 -2.77 3.13
C GLN A 40 8.18 -3.23 1.74
N LYS A 41 9.24 -2.65 1.20
CA LYS A 41 9.74 -3.03 -0.12
C LYS A 41 10.29 -4.45 -0.13
N ALA A 42 10.92 -4.87 0.96
CA ALA A 42 11.35 -6.24 1.14
C ALA A 42 10.15 -7.21 1.15
N ILE A 43 9.05 -6.87 1.84
CA ILE A 43 7.79 -7.64 1.80
C ILE A 43 7.25 -7.76 0.38
N ARG A 44 7.16 -6.65 -0.36
CA ARG A 44 6.72 -6.64 -1.77
C ARG A 44 7.55 -7.58 -2.65
N ARG A 45 8.86 -7.61 -2.40
CA ARG A 45 9.85 -8.38 -3.16
C ARG A 45 10.07 -9.80 -2.63
N GLY A 46 9.39 -10.20 -1.56
CA GLY A 46 9.59 -11.49 -0.90
C GLY A 46 10.97 -11.67 -0.25
N ASP A 47 11.67 -10.57 0.07
CA ASP A 47 12.98 -10.61 0.75
C ASP A 47 12.79 -10.72 2.27
N ILE A 48 12.64 -11.96 2.75
CA ILE A 48 12.41 -12.28 4.16
C ILE A 48 13.56 -11.75 5.03
N ALA A 49 14.80 -11.88 4.58
CA ALA A 49 15.97 -11.54 5.38
C ALA A 49 16.04 -10.02 5.65
N LEU A 50 15.89 -9.20 4.61
CA LEU A 50 15.85 -7.74 4.76
C LEU A 50 14.62 -7.30 5.54
N ALA A 51 13.43 -7.84 5.22
CA ALA A 51 12.19 -7.48 5.90
C ALA A 51 12.26 -7.76 7.40
N THR A 52 12.81 -8.91 7.79
CA THR A 52 12.93 -9.33 9.19
C THR A 52 13.90 -8.42 9.95
N ARG A 53 15.06 -8.08 9.38
CA ARG A 53 16.02 -7.17 10.04
C ARG A 53 15.47 -5.75 10.16
N ALA A 54 14.76 -5.26 9.15
CA ALA A 54 14.10 -3.97 9.17
C ALA A 54 12.95 -3.93 10.21
N ALA A 55 12.16 -4.98 10.29
CA ALA A 55 11.12 -5.14 11.31
C ALA A 55 11.70 -5.18 12.73
N ALA A 56 12.80 -5.91 12.96
CA ALA A 56 13.49 -5.92 14.26
C ALA A 56 14.03 -4.54 14.65
N THR A 57 14.48 -3.76 13.67
CA THR A 57 14.91 -2.36 13.87
C THR A 57 13.74 -1.51 14.36
N LEU A 58 12.59 -1.58 13.67
CA LEU A 58 11.38 -0.88 14.07
C LEU A 58 10.85 -1.36 15.41
N LEU A 59 10.83 -2.67 15.68
CA LEU A 59 10.35 -3.20 16.95
C LEU A 59 11.19 -2.66 18.12
N LYS A 60 12.50 -2.51 17.92
CA LYS A 60 13.39 -1.95 18.92
C LYS A 60 13.19 -0.44 19.12
N SER A 61 13.00 0.32 18.05
CA SER A 61 12.97 1.79 18.12
C SER A 61 11.58 2.39 18.28
N ASP A 62 10.56 1.80 17.65
CA ASP A 62 9.17 2.28 17.60
C ASP A 62 8.19 1.10 17.33
N PRO A 63 7.87 0.29 18.35
CA PRO A 63 6.96 -0.85 18.21
C PRO A 63 5.58 -0.47 17.65
N ALA A 64 5.05 0.68 18.05
CA ALA A 64 3.72 1.12 17.62
C ALA A 64 3.69 1.36 16.10
N ARG A 65 4.74 1.97 15.55
CA ARG A 65 4.91 2.17 14.11
C ARG A 65 5.02 0.85 13.35
N LEU A 66 5.74 -0.15 13.88
CA LEU A 66 5.79 -1.47 13.26
C LEU A 66 4.37 -2.03 13.04
N TRP A 67 3.60 -2.13 14.13
CA TRP A 67 2.26 -2.72 14.07
C TRP A 67 1.29 -1.92 13.20
N LYS A 68 1.36 -0.58 13.24
CA LYS A 68 0.56 0.27 12.34
C LYS A 68 0.95 0.04 10.87
N ARG A 69 2.25 -0.09 10.57
CA ARG A 69 2.70 -0.29 9.18
C ARG A 69 2.36 -1.69 8.67
N LEU A 70 2.52 -2.75 9.47
CA LEU A 70 2.09 -4.09 9.07
C LEU A 70 0.59 -4.12 8.74
N ALA A 71 -0.23 -3.45 9.57
CA ALA A 71 -1.65 -3.29 9.31
C ALA A 71 -1.95 -2.56 8.00
N GLY A 72 -1.19 -1.53 7.63
CA GLY A 72 -1.35 -0.85 6.34
C GLY A 72 -0.89 -1.70 5.14
N ILE A 73 0.31 -2.30 5.24
CA ILE A 73 0.94 -3.09 4.16
C ILE A 73 0.04 -4.25 3.74
N VAL A 74 -0.66 -4.89 4.68
CA VAL A 74 -1.50 -6.04 4.34
C VAL A 74 -2.68 -5.68 3.43
N PHE A 75 -3.21 -4.45 3.52
CA PHE A 75 -4.21 -3.96 2.57
C PHE A 75 -3.58 -3.37 1.30
N GLU A 76 -2.39 -2.78 1.41
CA GLU A 76 -1.70 -2.08 0.30
C GLU A 76 -1.05 -3.04 -0.70
N ASP A 77 -0.32 -4.04 -0.19
CA ASP A 77 0.59 -4.85 -0.99
C ASP A 77 0.15 -6.33 -1.08
N ILE A 78 -0.60 -6.83 -0.10
CA ILE A 78 -1.16 -8.19 -0.12
C ILE A 78 -2.59 -8.15 -0.65
N GLY A 79 -3.47 -7.33 -0.08
CA GLY A 79 -4.83 -7.09 -0.58
C GLY A 79 -5.63 -8.38 -0.80
N LEU A 80 -6.43 -8.40 -1.87
CA LEU A 80 -7.28 -9.53 -2.23
C LEU A 80 -6.52 -10.77 -2.72
N ALA A 81 -5.19 -10.71 -2.83
CA ALA A 81 -4.38 -11.88 -3.18
C ALA A 81 -4.30 -12.88 -2.02
N SER A 82 -4.46 -12.43 -0.76
CA SER A 82 -4.49 -13.32 0.40
C SER A 82 -5.30 -12.73 1.56
N VAL A 83 -6.62 -12.95 1.53
CA VAL A 83 -7.53 -12.57 2.63
C VAL A 83 -7.11 -13.23 3.95
N GLY A 84 -6.61 -14.48 3.91
CA GLY A 84 -6.06 -15.16 5.09
C GLY A 84 -4.84 -14.45 5.70
N THR A 85 -4.00 -13.81 4.90
CA THR A 85 -2.88 -13.01 5.43
C THR A 85 -3.36 -11.70 6.05
N ILE A 86 -4.38 -11.04 5.45
CA ILE A 86 -5.06 -9.88 6.07
C ILE A 86 -5.58 -10.27 7.45
N ARG A 87 -6.31 -11.39 7.52
CA ARG A 87 -6.85 -11.96 8.74
C ARG A 87 -5.76 -12.13 9.80
N LEU A 88 -4.69 -12.84 9.46
CA LEU A 88 -3.56 -13.11 10.36
C LEU A 88 -2.95 -11.83 10.96
N VAL A 89 -2.71 -10.83 10.11
CA VAL A 89 -2.13 -9.54 10.55
C VAL A 89 -3.13 -8.78 11.43
N MET A 90 -4.41 -8.74 11.05
CA MET A 90 -5.43 -8.05 11.85
C MET A 90 -5.57 -8.66 13.25
N THR A 91 -5.61 -9.99 13.34
CA THR A 91 -5.64 -10.72 14.61
C THR A 91 -4.41 -10.39 15.48
N ALA A 92 -3.20 -10.45 14.91
CA ALA A 92 -1.97 -10.11 15.65
C ALA A 92 -1.91 -8.64 16.09
N THR A 93 -2.64 -7.75 15.42
CA THR A 93 -2.73 -6.34 15.81
C THR A 93 -3.76 -6.05 16.90
N ALA A 94 -4.58 -7.04 17.31
CA ALA A 94 -5.63 -6.88 18.32
C ALA A 94 -5.09 -6.33 19.65
N GLY A 95 -3.93 -6.80 20.11
CA GLY A 95 -3.32 -6.27 21.33
C GLY A 95 -2.02 -6.95 21.75
N LYS A 96 -1.36 -6.35 22.75
CA LYS A 96 -0.13 -6.88 23.34
C LYS A 96 -0.37 -8.20 24.08
N ALA A 97 -1.53 -8.36 24.73
CA ALA A 97 -1.88 -9.58 25.47
C ALA A 97 -1.91 -10.80 24.54
N PHE A 98 -2.60 -10.68 23.39
CA PHE A 98 -2.60 -11.69 22.34
C PHE A 98 -1.18 -12.09 21.95
N ARG A 99 -0.31 -11.12 21.64
CA ARG A 99 1.06 -11.44 21.21
C ARG A 99 1.91 -12.11 22.28
N ARG A 100 1.67 -11.84 23.57
CA ARG A 100 2.36 -12.52 24.68
C ARG A 100 2.00 -14.01 24.74
N GLU A 101 0.78 -14.38 24.41
CA GLU A 101 0.32 -15.78 24.35
C GLU A 101 1.10 -16.58 23.30
N PHE A 102 1.55 -15.92 22.23
CA PHE A 102 2.27 -16.55 21.11
C PHE A 102 3.77 -16.21 21.09
N GLY A 103 4.41 -16.19 22.27
CA GLY A 103 5.87 -16.04 22.39
C GLY A 103 6.39 -14.59 22.37
N GLY A 104 5.50 -13.61 22.44
CA GLY A 104 5.84 -12.19 22.55
C GLY A 104 5.89 -11.44 21.22
N GLU A 105 6.23 -10.15 21.29
CA GLU A 105 6.17 -9.24 20.14
C GLU A 105 7.03 -9.73 18.96
N TRP A 106 8.25 -10.23 19.22
CA TRP A 106 9.18 -10.61 18.16
C TRP A 106 8.81 -11.94 17.48
N ALA A 107 8.38 -12.93 18.25
CA ALA A 107 7.91 -14.21 17.70
C ALA A 107 6.76 -13.96 16.72
N VAL A 108 5.76 -13.18 17.13
CA VAL A 108 4.63 -12.82 16.28
C VAL A 108 5.06 -11.95 15.10
N ALA A 109 5.85 -10.90 15.30
CA ALA A 109 6.25 -10.01 14.20
C ALA A 109 7.04 -10.76 13.13
N SER A 110 8.00 -11.61 13.51
CA SER A 110 8.80 -12.38 12.57
C SER A 110 7.97 -13.42 11.78
N LEU A 111 6.99 -14.05 12.42
CA LEU A 111 6.02 -14.92 11.75
C LEU A 111 5.25 -14.14 10.67
N LEU A 112 4.67 -12.98 11.03
CA LEU A 112 3.91 -12.17 10.09
C LEU A 112 4.79 -11.71 8.92
N ILE A 113 6.02 -11.26 9.17
CA ILE A 113 6.95 -10.85 8.12
C ILE A 113 7.20 -11.99 7.13
N SER A 114 7.48 -13.19 7.63
CA SER A 114 7.68 -14.37 6.79
C SER A 114 6.44 -14.64 5.92
N ARG A 115 5.26 -14.67 6.53
CA ARG A 115 3.97 -14.90 5.84
C ARG A 115 3.66 -13.82 4.81
N MET A 116 3.86 -12.55 5.15
CA MET A 116 3.62 -11.43 4.23
C MET A 116 4.60 -11.43 3.06
N CYS A 117 5.87 -11.82 3.26
CA CYS A 117 6.84 -11.94 2.19
C CYS A 117 6.46 -13.04 1.19
N THR A 118 5.99 -14.19 1.69
CA THR A 118 5.64 -15.36 0.86
C THR A 118 4.24 -15.32 0.26
N ALA A 119 3.33 -14.50 0.80
CA ALA A 119 1.98 -14.37 0.28
C ALA A 119 1.97 -13.82 -1.17
N PRO A 120 1.04 -14.27 -2.03
CA PRO A 120 0.73 -13.58 -3.27
C PRO A 120 0.35 -12.11 -3.00
N LYS A 121 0.63 -11.23 -3.97
CA LYS A 121 0.52 -9.78 -3.81
C LYS A 121 -0.58 -9.22 -4.69
N CYS A 122 -1.27 -8.21 -4.19
CA CYS A 122 -2.25 -7.45 -4.95
C CYS A 122 -2.25 -6.01 -4.48
N ARG A 123 -2.08 -5.10 -5.45
CA ARG A 123 -2.13 -3.65 -5.24
C ARG A 123 -3.40 -3.00 -5.80
N ALA A 124 -4.37 -3.76 -6.29
CA ALA A 124 -5.54 -3.21 -6.99
C ALA A 124 -6.29 -2.17 -6.15
N THR A 125 -6.34 -2.33 -4.83
CA THR A 125 -6.94 -1.35 -3.91
C THR A 125 -6.13 -0.06 -3.79
N ASP A 126 -4.79 -0.16 -3.78
CA ASP A 126 -3.90 1.00 -3.81
C ASP A 126 -3.93 1.71 -5.18
N ASP A 127 -3.91 0.94 -6.26
CA ASP A 127 -4.06 1.46 -7.62
C ASP A 127 -5.42 2.16 -7.81
N LEU A 128 -6.51 1.61 -7.25
CA LEU A 128 -7.81 2.27 -7.21
C LEU A 128 -7.74 3.59 -6.44
N LEU A 129 -7.14 3.61 -5.24
CA LEU A 129 -7.00 4.83 -4.45
C LEU A 129 -6.25 5.92 -5.23
N LEU A 130 -5.15 5.55 -5.89
CA LEU A 130 -4.39 6.46 -6.73
C LEU A 130 -5.21 6.97 -7.91
N ALA A 131 -5.91 6.08 -8.62
CA ALA A 131 -6.75 6.44 -9.75
C ALA A 131 -7.85 7.43 -9.35
N VAL A 132 -8.65 7.12 -8.33
CA VAL A 132 -9.75 8.00 -7.91
C VAL A 132 -9.24 9.33 -7.33
N SER A 133 -8.06 9.34 -6.70
CA SER A 133 -7.48 10.55 -6.12
C SER A 133 -6.87 11.50 -7.16
N TYR A 134 -6.25 10.96 -8.21
CA TYR A 134 -5.35 11.74 -9.07
C TYR A 134 -5.62 11.64 -10.57
N HIS A 135 -6.30 10.59 -11.06
CA HIS A 135 -6.51 10.45 -12.50
C HIS A 135 -7.32 11.64 -13.04
N HIS A 136 -6.78 12.32 -14.05
CA HIS A 136 -7.28 13.61 -14.52
C HIS A 136 -8.68 13.51 -15.14
N GLU A 137 -8.99 12.41 -15.83
CA GLU A 137 -10.32 12.20 -16.42
C GLU A 137 -11.45 12.02 -15.39
N LEU A 138 -11.12 11.83 -14.11
CA LEU A 138 -12.09 11.72 -13.03
C LEU A 138 -12.36 13.06 -12.32
N GLU A 139 -11.87 14.19 -12.86
CA GLU A 139 -12.03 15.50 -12.22
C GLU A 139 -13.50 15.91 -12.12
N ALA A 140 -14.24 15.90 -13.23
CA ALA A 140 -15.67 16.20 -13.23
C ALA A 140 -16.45 15.28 -12.27
N LEU A 141 -16.16 13.97 -12.28
CA LEU A 141 -16.81 13.02 -11.38
C LEU A 141 -16.53 13.30 -9.90
N ARG A 142 -15.31 13.72 -9.55
CA ARG A 142 -14.98 14.11 -8.18
C ARG A 142 -15.78 15.34 -7.76
N ASP A 143 -15.86 16.35 -8.61
CA ASP A 143 -16.56 17.60 -8.31
C ASP A 143 -18.07 17.36 -8.16
N ASP A 144 -18.66 16.55 -9.05
CA ASP A 144 -20.09 16.17 -8.99
C ASP A 144 -20.44 15.38 -7.73
N LEU A 145 -19.52 14.54 -7.23
CA LEU A 145 -19.73 13.76 -6.02
C LEU A 145 -19.48 14.56 -4.75
N ALA A 146 -18.58 15.54 -4.76
CA ALA A 146 -18.23 16.33 -3.57
C ALA A 146 -19.44 17.09 -2.98
N GLY A 147 -20.43 17.43 -3.80
CA GLY A 147 -21.65 18.13 -3.38
C GLY A 147 -22.79 17.23 -2.92
N GLN A 148 -22.64 15.90 -2.96
CA GLN A 148 -23.73 14.97 -2.65
C GLN A 148 -23.89 14.71 -1.14
N SER A 149 -25.11 14.35 -0.75
CA SER A 149 -25.44 13.93 0.61
C SER A 149 -24.89 12.54 0.93
N ILE A 150 -24.76 12.24 2.23
CA ILE A 150 -24.40 10.90 2.70
C ILE A 150 -25.38 9.84 2.16
N ALA A 151 -26.68 10.14 2.11
CA ALA A 151 -27.69 9.19 1.63
C ALA A 151 -27.46 8.83 0.15
N GLU A 152 -27.14 9.82 -0.70
CA GLU A 152 -26.81 9.58 -2.11
C GLU A 152 -25.52 8.76 -2.27
N HIS A 153 -24.49 9.07 -1.49
CA HIS A 153 -23.26 8.28 -1.49
C HIS A 153 -23.48 6.83 -1.06
N LEU A 154 -24.24 6.60 0.01
CA LEU A 154 -24.58 5.26 0.48
C LEU A 154 -25.39 4.50 -0.58
N SER A 155 -26.36 5.16 -1.23
CA SER A 155 -27.14 4.57 -2.32
C SER A 155 -26.28 4.13 -3.50
N ARG A 156 -25.25 4.90 -3.87
CA ARG A 156 -24.28 4.51 -4.93
C ARG A 156 -23.47 3.28 -4.55
N VAL A 157 -23.07 3.17 -3.29
CA VAL A 157 -22.34 2.00 -2.77
C VAL A 157 -23.24 0.77 -2.76
N GLU A 158 -24.45 0.89 -2.22
CA GLU A 158 -25.44 -0.19 -2.14
C GLU A 158 -25.89 -0.67 -3.52
N GLY A 159 -26.20 0.26 -4.42
CA GLY A 159 -26.65 -0.01 -5.78
C GLY A 159 -25.56 -0.49 -6.74
N ARG A 160 -24.32 -0.69 -6.25
CA ARG A 160 -23.17 -1.14 -7.05
C ARG A 160 -22.96 -0.28 -8.31
N ALA A 161 -22.98 1.05 -8.14
CA ALA A 161 -22.59 1.95 -9.21
C ALA A 161 -21.20 1.59 -9.76
N ALA A 162 -20.83 2.16 -10.92
CA ALA A 162 -19.51 1.94 -11.52
C ALA A 162 -18.40 2.09 -10.47
N LEU A 163 -17.45 1.15 -10.45
CA LEU A 163 -16.48 0.97 -9.36
C LEU A 163 -15.81 2.28 -8.92
N LEU A 164 -15.37 3.12 -9.86
CA LEU A 164 -14.71 4.39 -9.57
C LEU A 164 -15.63 5.37 -8.84
N GLY A 165 -16.90 5.48 -9.27
CA GLY A 165 -17.90 6.34 -8.63
C GLY A 165 -18.33 5.84 -7.26
N ALA A 166 -18.56 4.53 -7.10
CA ALA A 166 -18.85 3.92 -5.80
C ALA A 166 -17.67 4.09 -4.83
N SER A 167 -16.44 4.04 -5.32
CA SER A 167 -15.22 4.23 -4.52
C SER A 167 -15.08 5.66 -4.02
N LEU A 168 -15.31 6.66 -4.88
CA LEU A 168 -15.34 8.06 -4.47
C LEU A 168 -16.44 8.31 -3.43
N ALA A 169 -17.64 7.80 -3.66
CA ALA A 169 -18.75 7.91 -2.71
C ALA A 169 -18.39 7.29 -1.34
N ALA A 170 -17.76 6.11 -1.33
CA ALA A 170 -17.32 5.47 -0.10
C ALA A 170 -16.26 6.31 0.64
N LEU A 171 -15.30 6.92 -0.07
CA LEU A 171 -14.29 7.78 0.54
C LEU A 171 -14.90 8.99 1.23
N HIS A 172 -15.87 9.66 0.59
CA HIS A 172 -16.60 10.80 1.16
C HIS A 172 -17.33 10.45 2.47
N VAL A 173 -17.94 9.25 2.56
CA VAL A 173 -18.69 8.83 3.75
C VAL A 173 -17.76 8.28 4.86
N SER A 174 -16.59 7.75 4.50
CA SER A 174 -15.75 6.98 5.43
C SER A 174 -15.08 7.78 6.54
N GLY A 175 -14.86 9.08 6.34
CA GLY A 175 -14.00 9.92 7.19
C GLY A 175 -12.51 9.52 7.17
N ALA A 176 -12.11 8.60 6.29
CA ALA A 176 -10.70 8.31 6.07
C ALA A 176 -10.01 9.51 5.41
N ARG A 177 -8.73 9.72 5.72
CA ARG A 177 -7.96 10.79 5.07
C ARG A 177 -7.63 10.37 3.64
N TRP A 178 -7.93 11.23 2.68
CA TRP A 178 -7.54 11.06 1.28
C TRP A 178 -7.42 12.43 0.58
N THR A 179 -6.85 12.45 -0.63
CA THR A 179 -6.68 13.69 -1.40
C THR A 179 -8.03 14.12 -1.98
N ARG A 180 -8.40 15.40 -1.85
CA ARG A 180 -9.75 15.93 -2.20
C ARG A 180 -10.85 15.60 -1.20
N GLN A 181 -10.50 15.17 0.02
CA GLN A 181 -11.46 15.17 1.13
C GLN A 181 -12.05 16.58 1.32
N VAL A 182 -13.38 16.67 1.36
CA VAL A 182 -14.10 17.91 1.63
C VAL A 182 -14.01 18.21 3.13
N GLU A 183 -13.51 19.40 3.46
CA GLU A 183 -13.40 19.83 4.85
C GLU A 183 -14.79 19.98 5.48
N GLY A 184 -14.95 19.54 6.72
CA GLY A 184 -16.22 19.63 7.45
C GLY A 184 -17.29 18.61 7.04
N GLN A 185 -17.04 17.72 6.07
CA GLN A 185 -17.99 16.68 5.69
C GLN A 185 -18.17 15.66 6.83
N THR A 186 -19.44 15.43 7.22
CA THR A 186 -19.79 14.42 8.22
C THR A 186 -19.47 13.02 7.70
N ALA A 187 -18.82 12.21 8.53
CA ALA A 187 -18.52 10.82 8.21
C ALA A 187 -19.54 9.88 8.86
N ASP A 188 -19.94 8.82 8.14
CA ASP A 188 -20.73 7.71 8.67
C ASP A 188 -20.19 6.35 8.21
N PRO A 189 -19.01 5.95 8.71
CA PRO A 189 -18.38 4.69 8.35
C PRO A 189 -19.22 3.47 8.77
N LYS A 190 -20.09 3.59 9.78
CA LYS A 190 -20.96 2.51 10.22
C LYS A 190 -22.00 2.19 9.14
N SER A 191 -22.70 3.22 8.66
CA SER A 191 -23.68 3.06 7.58
C SER A 191 -23.00 2.68 6.26
N LEU A 192 -21.77 3.14 6.01
CA LEU A 192 -20.99 2.72 4.84
C LEU A 192 -20.73 1.21 4.82
N PHE A 193 -20.23 0.64 5.92
CA PHE A 193 -20.02 -0.81 5.98
C PHE A 193 -21.33 -1.60 5.97
N ALA A 194 -22.44 -1.02 6.44
CA ALA A 194 -23.77 -1.63 6.26
C ALA A 194 -24.17 -1.66 4.78
N ALA A 195 -24.01 -0.55 4.06
CA ALA A 195 -24.29 -0.46 2.63
C ALA A 195 -23.43 -1.44 1.81
N MET A 196 -22.15 -1.65 2.18
CA MET A 196 -21.31 -2.68 1.53
C MET A 196 -21.83 -4.11 1.73
N ARG A 197 -22.40 -4.42 2.91
CA ARG A 197 -23.04 -5.73 3.15
C ARG A 197 -24.31 -5.86 2.32
N SER A 198 -25.14 -4.82 2.26
CA SER A 198 -26.33 -4.80 1.39
C SER A 198 -25.98 -4.93 -0.09
N ALA A 199 -24.85 -4.34 -0.50
CA ALA A 199 -24.28 -4.50 -1.84
C ALA A 199 -23.75 -5.92 -2.08
N GLY A 200 -23.92 -6.88 -1.16
CA GLY A 200 -23.52 -8.27 -1.31
C GLY A 200 -22.00 -8.50 -1.33
N VAL A 201 -21.21 -7.60 -0.74
CA VAL A 201 -19.80 -7.90 -0.47
C VAL A 201 -19.73 -9.01 0.56
N GLU A 202 -18.79 -9.94 0.36
CA GLU A 202 -18.55 -11.04 1.30
C GLU A 202 -18.34 -10.52 2.73
N GLN A 203 -19.08 -11.10 3.68
CA GLN A 203 -19.11 -10.66 5.07
C GLN A 203 -17.71 -10.62 5.70
N GLU A 204 -16.85 -11.60 5.39
CA GLU A 204 -15.47 -11.62 5.89
C GLU A 204 -14.67 -10.41 5.42
N ILE A 205 -14.76 -10.07 4.13
CA ILE A 205 -14.03 -8.94 3.55
C ILE A 205 -14.49 -7.63 4.21
N VAL A 206 -15.80 -7.42 4.37
CA VAL A 206 -16.32 -6.22 5.06
C VAL A 206 -15.82 -6.15 6.50
N ASN A 207 -15.86 -7.26 7.21
CA ASN A 207 -15.45 -7.35 8.61
C ASN A 207 -13.96 -7.03 8.81
N LEU A 208 -13.07 -7.62 8.00
CA LEU A 208 -11.64 -7.33 8.02
C LEU A 208 -11.35 -5.88 7.63
N SER A 209 -12.09 -5.36 6.66
CA SER A 209 -12.00 -3.97 6.21
C SER A 209 -12.41 -2.97 7.30
N GLU A 210 -13.50 -3.25 8.03
CA GLU A 210 -13.95 -2.44 9.16
C GLU A 210 -12.93 -2.44 10.29
N GLN A 211 -12.35 -3.59 10.62
CA GLN A 211 -11.28 -3.71 11.61
C GLN A 211 -10.02 -2.95 11.15
N GLY A 212 -9.62 -3.13 9.90
CA GLY A 212 -8.48 -2.44 9.28
C GLY A 212 -8.65 -0.92 9.31
N TRP A 213 -9.84 -0.41 8.98
CA TRP A 213 -10.15 1.00 9.05
C TRP A 213 -10.11 1.52 10.50
N LYS A 214 -10.74 0.84 11.47
CA LYS A 214 -10.68 1.23 12.89
C LYS A 214 -9.23 1.32 13.39
N ARG A 215 -8.37 0.41 12.92
CA ARG A 215 -6.96 0.31 13.33
C ARG A 215 -6.07 1.35 12.68
N THR A 216 -6.25 1.61 11.40
CA THR A 216 -5.32 2.41 10.59
C THR A 216 -5.83 3.83 10.35
N ARG A 217 -7.15 4.00 10.26
CA ARG A 217 -7.87 5.19 9.78
C ARG A 217 -7.51 5.59 8.34
N GLU A 218 -7.01 4.64 7.57
CA GLU A 218 -6.59 4.84 6.18
C GLU A 218 -7.71 4.46 5.20
N ALA A 219 -7.58 4.90 3.95
CA ALA A 219 -8.56 4.68 2.89
C ALA A 219 -8.56 3.25 2.33
N LEU A 220 -7.43 2.54 2.34
CA LEU A 220 -7.31 1.22 1.69
C LEU A 220 -8.28 0.17 2.25
N PRO A 221 -8.48 0.03 3.58
CA PRO A 221 -9.51 -0.86 4.10
C PRO A 221 -10.93 -0.48 3.64
N ILE A 222 -11.25 0.80 3.40
CA ILE A 222 -12.56 1.22 2.87
C ILE A 222 -12.76 0.74 1.43
N LEU A 223 -11.71 0.75 0.63
CA LEU A 223 -11.78 0.46 -0.80
C LEU A 223 -11.70 -1.05 -1.12
N LEU A 224 -11.07 -1.86 -0.26
CA LEU A 224 -10.91 -3.31 -0.46
C LEU A 224 -12.25 -4.03 -0.74
N PRO A 225 -13.35 -3.79 0.01
CA PRO A 225 -14.67 -4.35 -0.27
C PRO A 225 -15.17 -4.09 -1.68
N LEU A 226 -14.98 -2.88 -2.20
CA LEU A 226 -15.48 -2.49 -3.52
C LEU A 226 -14.69 -3.16 -4.64
N VAL A 227 -13.37 -3.27 -4.49
CA VAL A 227 -12.53 -4.00 -5.44
C VAL A 227 -12.91 -5.49 -5.47
N SER A 228 -13.32 -6.08 -4.34
CA SER A 228 -13.69 -7.50 -4.32
C SER A 228 -14.92 -7.84 -5.15
N LEU A 229 -15.83 -6.89 -5.38
CA LEU A 229 -16.99 -7.10 -6.26
C LEU A 229 -16.59 -7.31 -7.73
N ALA A 230 -15.43 -6.77 -8.13
CA ALA A 230 -14.90 -6.88 -9.48
C ALA A 230 -13.86 -8.02 -9.63
N ARG A 231 -13.61 -8.79 -8.57
CA ARG A 231 -12.64 -9.88 -8.58
C ARG A 231 -13.31 -11.17 -9.11
N PRO A 232 -12.77 -11.83 -10.15
CA PRO A 232 -13.28 -13.12 -10.59
C PRO A 232 -13.14 -14.20 -9.51
N THR A 233 -14.00 -15.21 -9.56
CA THR A 233 -13.88 -16.41 -8.72
C THR A 233 -12.85 -17.38 -9.30
N GLY A 234 -12.30 -18.26 -8.46
CA GLY A 234 -11.35 -19.29 -8.86
C GLY A 234 -9.88 -18.89 -8.74
N MET A 235 -9.02 -19.74 -9.32
CA MET A 235 -7.57 -19.48 -9.36
C MET A 235 -7.26 -18.39 -10.38
N LEU A 236 -6.51 -17.39 -9.94
CA LEU A 236 -6.07 -16.27 -10.78
C LEU A 236 -4.60 -16.44 -11.15
N PRO A 237 -4.17 -15.97 -12.33
CA PRO A 237 -2.76 -16.00 -12.72
C PRO A 237 -1.90 -15.19 -11.74
N VAL A 238 -0.69 -15.69 -11.52
CA VAL A 238 0.30 -15.11 -10.62
C VAL A 238 1.59 -14.90 -11.41
N THR A 239 2.16 -13.69 -11.37
CA THR A 239 3.38 -13.36 -12.11
C THR A 239 4.23 -12.36 -11.32
N ASP A 240 5.56 -12.47 -11.43
CA ASP A 240 6.46 -11.48 -10.85
C ASP A 240 6.50 -10.23 -11.75
N ASP A 241 6.48 -9.03 -11.16
CA ASP A 241 6.82 -7.83 -11.91
C ASP A 241 8.29 -7.91 -12.39
N GLU A 242 8.61 -7.20 -13.48
CA GLU A 242 9.98 -7.04 -13.93
C GLU A 242 10.74 -6.09 -12.99
N PHE A 243 11.67 -6.63 -12.20
CA PHE A 243 12.45 -5.85 -11.26
C PHE A 243 13.74 -5.28 -11.88
N PRO A 244 14.04 -3.99 -11.65
CA PRO A 244 15.36 -3.45 -11.93
C PRO A 244 16.46 -4.20 -11.16
N LYS A 245 17.67 -4.20 -11.71
CA LYS A 245 18.86 -4.77 -11.06
C LYS A 245 19.03 -4.17 -9.66
N VAL A 246 19.21 -5.04 -8.67
CA VAL A 246 19.46 -4.62 -7.29
C VAL A 246 20.88 -4.08 -7.17
N VAL A 247 21.00 -2.84 -6.70
CA VAL A 247 22.26 -2.20 -6.35
C VAL A 247 22.33 -2.05 -4.84
N ILE A 248 23.46 -2.43 -4.23
CA ILE A 248 23.70 -2.25 -2.80
C ILE A 248 24.48 -0.95 -2.58
N GLY A 249 23.95 -0.06 -1.75
CA GLY A 249 24.60 1.19 -1.37
C GLY A 249 25.68 1.00 -0.29
N ARG A 250 26.44 2.05 0.01
CA ARG A 250 27.47 2.04 1.07
C ARG A 250 26.91 1.77 2.47
N SER A 251 25.63 2.04 2.68
CA SER A 251 24.90 1.67 3.91
C SER A 251 24.70 0.16 4.08
N GLY A 252 25.03 -0.65 3.05
CA GLY A 252 24.77 -2.09 3.03
C GLY A 252 23.30 -2.43 2.75
N LEU A 253 22.49 -1.44 2.35
CA LEU A 253 21.10 -1.62 1.96
C LEU A 253 20.93 -1.57 0.45
N PRO A 254 19.92 -2.26 -0.11
CA PRO A 254 19.49 -2.03 -1.47
C PRO A 254 19.08 -0.56 -1.69
N THR A 255 19.51 0.03 -2.80
CA THR A 255 19.22 1.44 -3.14
C THR A 255 17.74 1.70 -3.33
N TYR A 256 16.94 0.69 -3.70
CA TYR A 256 15.49 0.81 -3.80
C TYR A 256 14.82 1.17 -2.46
N CYS A 257 15.49 0.96 -1.32
CA CYS A 257 14.99 1.39 -0.01
C CYS A 257 14.99 2.93 0.16
N LEU A 258 15.80 3.64 -0.63
CA LEU A 258 16.00 5.09 -0.56
C LEU A 258 15.05 5.83 -1.50
N ASP A 259 13.79 5.95 -1.09
CA ASP A 259 12.75 6.64 -1.85
C ASP A 259 12.11 7.80 -1.07
N ALA A 260 11.04 8.36 -1.63
CA ALA A 260 10.36 9.51 -1.06
C ALA A 260 9.67 9.27 0.30
N PHE A 261 9.65 8.05 0.85
CA PHE A 261 9.11 7.77 2.19
C PHE A 261 10.16 7.80 3.30
N SER A 262 11.42 8.13 2.96
CA SER A 262 12.51 8.36 3.91
C SER A 262 13.11 9.76 3.70
N TRP A 263 13.73 10.34 4.72
CA TRP A 263 14.41 11.62 4.59
C TRP A 263 15.62 11.50 3.66
N GLU A 264 16.35 10.41 3.84
CA GLU A 264 17.51 9.98 3.09
C GLU A 264 17.18 9.83 1.60
N GLY A 265 16.08 9.15 1.27
CA GLY A 265 15.64 9.00 -0.10
C GLY A 265 15.09 10.29 -0.71
N LYS A 266 14.36 11.13 0.04
CA LYS A 266 13.98 12.49 -0.45
C LYS A 266 15.19 13.35 -0.79
N ALA A 267 16.23 13.31 0.04
CA ALA A 267 17.48 14.02 -0.21
C ALA A 267 18.16 13.50 -1.49
N ALA A 268 18.24 12.18 -1.67
CA ALA A 268 18.78 11.56 -2.88
C ALA A 268 18.02 11.98 -4.15
N LEU A 269 16.68 11.96 -4.11
CA LEU A 269 15.85 12.40 -5.24
C LEU A 269 16.03 13.89 -5.55
N SER A 270 16.17 14.72 -4.51
CA SER A 270 16.43 16.16 -4.67
C SER A 270 17.80 16.43 -5.30
N LEU A 271 18.82 15.64 -4.97
CA LEU A 271 20.14 15.71 -5.60
C LEU A 271 20.08 15.22 -7.06
N PHE A 272 19.37 14.13 -7.33
CA PHE A 272 19.16 13.62 -8.68
C PHE A 272 18.51 14.66 -9.61
N LEU A 273 17.51 15.40 -9.12
CA LEU A 273 16.85 16.48 -9.89
C LEU A 273 17.80 17.62 -10.31
N LYS A 274 18.93 17.78 -9.62
CA LYS A 274 19.96 18.78 -9.95
C LYS A 274 20.96 18.27 -11.00
N ARG A 275 21.01 16.96 -11.24
CA ARG A 275 21.89 16.38 -12.26
C ARG A 275 21.36 16.64 -13.67
N ASP A 276 22.25 16.53 -14.65
CA ASP A 276 21.90 16.58 -16.06
C ASP A 276 21.47 15.20 -16.58
N THR A 277 20.30 14.76 -16.13
CA THR A 277 19.64 13.52 -16.59
C THR A 277 18.51 13.82 -17.55
N GLU A 278 18.08 12.81 -18.31
CA GLU A 278 16.97 12.97 -19.26
C GLU A 278 15.67 13.30 -18.52
N THR A 279 15.35 12.53 -17.49
CA THR A 279 14.23 12.76 -16.58
C THR A 279 14.32 14.13 -15.93
N GLY A 280 15.51 14.55 -15.48
CA GLY A 280 15.72 15.85 -14.84
C GLY A 280 15.47 17.02 -15.79
N ARG A 281 15.99 16.95 -17.03
CA ARG A 281 15.73 17.96 -18.07
C ARG A 281 14.25 18.03 -18.42
N TRP A 282 13.60 16.87 -18.60
CA TRP A 282 12.18 16.79 -18.91
C TRP A 282 11.33 17.44 -17.81
N LEU A 283 11.56 17.09 -16.54
CA LEU A 283 10.84 17.66 -15.39
C LEU A 283 11.06 19.18 -15.27
N ARG A 284 12.26 19.68 -15.57
CA ARG A 284 12.51 21.13 -15.55
C ARG A 284 11.75 21.87 -16.65
N LYS A 285 11.58 21.25 -17.82
CA LYS A 285 10.88 21.81 -18.98
C LYS A 285 9.35 21.81 -18.81
N TYR A 286 8.77 20.73 -18.28
CA TYR A 286 7.32 20.52 -18.33
C TYR A 286 6.61 20.54 -16.96
N VAL A 287 7.35 20.51 -15.85
CA VAL A 287 6.76 20.45 -14.50
C VAL A 287 7.22 21.63 -13.66
N SER A 288 6.26 22.31 -13.00
CA SER A 288 6.55 23.42 -12.09
C SER A 288 7.48 22.99 -10.96
N ALA A 289 8.36 23.90 -10.52
CA ALA A 289 9.43 23.57 -9.56
C ALA A 289 8.93 22.85 -8.31
N GLN A 290 7.78 23.28 -7.77
CA GLN A 290 7.14 22.73 -6.58
C GLN A 290 6.61 21.29 -6.77
N ARG A 291 6.33 20.89 -8.01
CA ARG A 291 5.75 19.58 -8.36
C ARG A 291 6.79 18.56 -8.82
N ARG A 292 8.01 18.97 -9.15
CA ARG A 292 9.05 18.09 -9.73
C ARG A 292 9.36 16.88 -8.84
N LEU A 293 9.59 17.10 -7.54
CA LEU A 293 9.91 16.02 -6.61
C LEU A 293 8.73 15.05 -6.42
N PRO A 294 7.49 15.49 -6.17
CA PRO A 294 6.32 14.60 -6.15
C PRO A 294 6.13 13.79 -7.44
N VAL A 295 6.28 14.41 -8.62
CA VAL A 295 6.13 13.71 -9.91
C VAL A 295 7.23 12.67 -10.09
N LEU A 296 8.49 13.02 -9.82
CA LEU A 296 9.61 12.06 -9.85
C LEU A 296 9.38 10.91 -8.86
N ALA A 297 8.97 11.21 -7.64
CA ALA A 297 8.73 10.21 -6.60
C ALA A 297 7.62 9.23 -7.01
N GLY A 298 6.54 9.73 -7.59
CA GLY A 298 5.47 8.91 -8.14
C GLY A 298 5.96 8.02 -9.28
N GLY A 299 6.67 8.57 -10.26
CA GLY A 299 7.21 7.79 -11.38
C GLY A 299 8.18 6.71 -10.92
N LEU A 300 9.10 7.06 -10.02
CA LEU A 300 10.01 6.12 -9.38
C LEU A 300 9.28 5.00 -8.64
N PHE A 301 8.19 5.32 -7.96
CA PHE A 301 7.36 4.31 -7.31
C PHE A 301 6.81 3.32 -8.34
N ARG A 302 6.28 3.78 -9.48
CA ARG A 302 5.74 2.88 -10.51
C ARG A 302 6.82 2.00 -11.14
N VAL A 303 8.04 2.50 -11.34
CA VAL A 303 9.12 1.73 -12.00
C VAL A 303 9.98 0.88 -11.06
N GLU A 304 9.95 1.10 -9.75
CA GLU A 304 10.84 0.41 -8.81
C GLU A 304 10.16 0.11 -7.46
N GLY A 305 9.59 1.13 -6.82
CA GLY A 305 9.12 1.04 -5.43
C GLY A 305 7.88 0.15 -5.25
N GLY A 306 6.95 0.23 -6.19
CA GLY A 306 5.63 -0.40 -6.18
C GLY A 306 5.59 -1.79 -6.83
N LEU A 307 6.70 -2.26 -7.39
CA LEU A 307 6.83 -3.58 -7.98
C LEU A 307 6.73 -4.67 -6.90
N VAL A 308 6.08 -5.78 -7.23
CA VAL A 308 5.80 -6.90 -6.32
C VAL A 308 6.12 -8.25 -6.96
N ARG A 309 6.53 -9.21 -6.14
CA ARG A 309 6.60 -10.63 -6.53
C ARG A 309 5.25 -11.27 -6.36
N GLN A 310 4.97 -12.29 -7.16
CA GLN A 310 3.73 -13.05 -7.12
C GLN A 310 2.49 -12.16 -7.20
N ARG A 311 2.49 -11.20 -8.13
CA ARG A 311 1.34 -10.35 -8.40
C ARG A 311 0.21 -11.21 -8.94
N VAL A 312 -0.94 -11.17 -8.26
CA VAL A 312 -2.17 -11.75 -8.77
C VAL A 312 -2.76 -10.80 -9.82
N GLU A 313 -3.09 -11.33 -11.00
CA GLU A 313 -3.58 -10.54 -12.13
C GLU A 313 -5.02 -10.91 -12.50
N TRP A 314 -5.81 -9.90 -12.83
CA TRP A 314 -7.15 -10.04 -13.41
C TRP A 314 -7.53 -8.73 -14.12
N PRO A 315 -8.53 -8.74 -15.03
CA PRO A 315 -8.82 -7.59 -15.90
C PRO A 315 -9.01 -6.26 -15.16
N CYS A 316 -9.84 -6.24 -14.11
CA CYS A 316 -10.07 -5.02 -13.35
C CYS A 316 -8.79 -4.52 -12.65
N ALA A 317 -7.98 -5.39 -12.04
CA ALA A 317 -6.70 -4.99 -11.43
C ALA A 317 -5.72 -4.41 -12.45
N MET A 318 -5.66 -4.98 -13.67
CA MET A 318 -4.81 -4.46 -14.75
C MET A 318 -5.26 -3.07 -15.20
N THR A 319 -6.58 -2.86 -15.36
CA THR A 319 -7.13 -1.54 -15.68
C THR A 319 -6.83 -0.51 -14.58
N LEU A 320 -6.99 -0.89 -13.31
CA LEU A 320 -6.67 -0.01 -12.19
C LEU A 320 -5.18 0.34 -12.15
N ARG A 321 -4.30 -0.63 -12.39
CA ARG A 321 -2.85 -0.41 -12.51
C ARG A 321 -2.55 0.58 -13.63
N TRP A 322 -3.16 0.42 -14.80
CA TRP A 322 -3.00 1.33 -15.93
C TRP A 322 -3.46 2.76 -15.59
N LEU A 323 -4.64 2.92 -14.98
CA LEU A 323 -5.13 4.22 -14.51
C LEU A 323 -4.19 4.86 -13.48
N ALA A 324 -3.64 4.06 -12.57
CA ALA A 324 -2.67 4.56 -11.61
C ALA A 324 -1.34 4.94 -12.28
N ASP A 325 -0.85 4.17 -13.26
CA ASP A 325 0.36 4.46 -14.05
C ASP A 325 0.21 5.75 -14.88
N SER A 326 -0.97 6.00 -15.44
CA SER A 326 -1.25 7.18 -16.27
C SER A 326 -1.64 8.44 -15.46
N GLY A 327 -2.07 8.26 -14.20
CA GLY A 327 -2.75 9.30 -13.44
C GLY A 327 -2.09 9.74 -12.12
N TYR A 328 -1.10 9.01 -11.58
CA TYR A 328 -0.58 9.24 -10.22
C TYR A 328 -0.08 10.67 -9.94
N HIS A 329 0.30 11.41 -10.98
CA HIS A 329 0.86 12.77 -10.86
C HIS A 329 -0.20 13.88 -10.89
N GLY A 330 -1.47 13.59 -11.16
CA GLY A 330 -2.54 14.60 -11.19
C GLY A 330 -2.35 15.71 -12.24
N ILE A 331 -1.60 15.42 -13.29
CA ILE A 331 -1.37 16.29 -14.45
C ILE A 331 -1.67 15.49 -15.71
N LYS A 332 -2.14 16.14 -16.78
CA LYS A 332 -2.35 15.48 -18.06
C LYS A 332 -1.01 15.39 -18.80
N LEU A 333 -0.43 14.19 -18.88
CA LEU A 333 0.73 13.93 -19.72
C LEU A 333 0.27 13.42 -21.08
N THR A 334 0.91 13.90 -22.14
CA THR A 334 0.65 13.40 -23.50
C THR A 334 1.01 11.93 -23.63
N ASP A 335 2.09 11.51 -22.98
CA ASP A 335 2.56 10.12 -22.96
C ASP A 335 3.12 9.78 -21.56
N PRO A 336 2.29 9.27 -20.64
CA PRO A 336 2.75 8.85 -19.33
C PRO A 336 3.71 7.65 -19.39
N ALA A 337 3.59 6.78 -20.39
CA ALA A 337 4.46 5.62 -20.55
C ALA A 337 5.89 6.05 -20.91
N ALA A 338 6.05 6.98 -21.86
CA ALA A 338 7.35 7.55 -22.17
C ALA A 338 8.02 8.22 -20.95
N PHE A 339 7.24 8.86 -20.07
CA PHE A 339 7.81 9.39 -18.82
C PHE A 339 8.33 8.28 -17.91
N LEU A 340 7.57 7.18 -17.72
CA LEU A 340 8.04 6.05 -16.92
C LEU A 340 9.26 5.37 -17.54
N ASP A 341 9.34 5.28 -18.88
CA ASP A 341 10.50 4.74 -19.58
C ASP A 341 11.75 5.60 -19.39
N MET A 342 11.63 6.93 -19.44
CA MET A 342 12.73 7.85 -19.10
C MET A 342 13.21 7.65 -17.65
N VAL A 343 12.28 7.55 -16.69
CA VAL A 343 12.64 7.29 -15.28
C VAL A 343 13.36 5.95 -15.14
N ARG A 344 12.90 4.90 -15.84
CA ARG A 344 13.53 3.58 -15.85
C ARG A 344 14.95 3.64 -16.44
N GLY A 345 15.14 4.37 -17.54
CA GLY A 345 16.44 4.57 -18.20
C GLY A 345 17.45 5.30 -17.32
N ASP A 346 17.00 6.24 -16.47
CA ASP A 346 17.87 6.98 -15.55
C ASP A 346 18.08 6.29 -14.18
N LEU A 347 17.49 5.12 -13.91
CA LEU A 347 17.68 4.38 -12.65
C LEU A 347 19.16 4.14 -12.30
N PRO A 348 20.07 3.78 -13.23
CA PRO A 348 21.49 3.64 -12.91
C PRO A 348 22.10 4.94 -12.35
N LYS A 349 21.79 6.10 -12.95
CA LYS A 349 22.28 7.42 -12.49
C LYS A 349 21.68 7.82 -11.15
N LEU A 350 20.43 7.44 -10.88
CA LEU A 350 19.81 7.63 -9.57
C LEU A 350 20.49 6.74 -8.52
N ASN A 351 20.83 5.50 -8.88
CA ASN A 351 21.50 4.57 -7.98
C ASN A 351 22.91 5.04 -7.61
N GLU A 352 23.64 5.73 -8.50
CA GLU A 352 24.88 6.42 -8.15
C GLU A 352 24.67 7.45 -7.04
N VAL A 353 23.62 8.27 -7.13
CA VAL A 353 23.29 9.26 -6.07
C VAL A 353 22.98 8.56 -4.75
N ARG A 354 22.17 7.49 -4.81
CA ARG A 354 21.74 6.73 -3.64
C ARG A 354 22.87 5.93 -3.00
N HIS A 355 23.88 5.52 -3.78
CA HIS A 355 24.98 4.70 -3.31
C HIS A 355 25.75 5.35 -2.14
N ASP A 356 25.87 6.68 -2.17
CA ASP A 356 26.62 7.45 -1.19
C ASP A 356 25.80 7.93 0.03
N VAL A 357 24.50 7.65 0.07
CA VAL A 357 23.63 8.03 1.19
C VAL A 357 23.91 7.13 2.39
N ARG A 358 24.15 7.75 3.56
CA ARG A 358 24.50 7.07 4.81
C ARG A 358 23.36 7.06 5.82
#